data_AF-G5J3J7-F1
#
_entry.id   AF-G5J3J7-F1
#
_cell.length_a   1.000
_cell.length_b   1.000
_cell.length_c   1.000
_cell.angle_alpha   90.00
_cell.angle_beta   90.00
_cell.angle_gamma   90.00
#
_symmetry.space_group_name_H-M   'P 1'
#
loop_
_entity.id
_entity.type
_entity.pdbx_description
1 polymer ?
#
loop_
_entity_poly.entity_id
_entity_poly.type
_entity_poly.pdbx_seq_one_letter_code
_entity_poly.pdbx_strand_id
1 'polypeptide(L)'
;MKKIWETTLFFFYLVATALLFSLAAFKKKGRSTHKYGVGGAGTLKVVDCPEFPEHEFWQGGKVFPIRLRHGAVTFEDDAAMDLRSASLKLSEHEEESPLDIIMNTGPRNLSTYE
;
A
#
# COMPACT_ATOMS: atom_id res chain seq x y z
N MET A 1 23.49 22.92 -12.32
CA MET A 1 22.51 23.77 -11.59
C MET A 1 21.11 23.15 -11.55
N LYS A 2 20.48 22.80 -12.69
CA LYS A 2 19.14 22.16 -12.73
C LYS A 2 19.02 20.89 -11.87
N LYS A 3 19.95 19.94 -12.01
CA LYS A 3 19.97 18.71 -11.20
C LYS A 3 20.09 18.97 -9.69
N ILE A 4 20.90 19.96 -9.29
CA ILE A 4 21.06 20.33 -7.87
C ILE A 4 19.74 20.90 -7.34
N TRP A 5 19.09 21.76 -8.13
CA TRP A 5 17.79 22.34 -7.77
C TRP A 5 16.69 21.28 -7.65
N GLU A 6 16.59 20.34 -8.60
CA GLU A 6 15.64 19.23 -8.57
C GLU A 6 15.86 18.32 -7.35
N THR A 7 17.12 17.99 -7.04
CA THR A 7 17.46 17.23 -5.84
C THR A 7 17.04 17.98 -4.58
N THR A 8 17.35 19.28 -4.46
CA THR A 8 16.97 20.09 -3.31
C THR A 8 15.44 20.17 -3.16
N LEU A 9 14.71 20.40 -4.25
CA LEU A 9 13.25 20.40 -4.25
C LEU A 9 12.69 19.04 -3.82
N PHE A 10 13.24 17.94 -4.34
CA PHE A 10 12.84 16.59 -3.95
C PHE A 10 12.97 16.39 -2.45
N PHE A 11 14.12 16.74 -1.86
CA PHE A 11 14.33 16.61 -0.41
C PHE A 11 13.39 17.52 0.39
N PHE A 12 13.14 18.74 -0.08
CA PHE A 12 12.16 19.62 0.54
C PHE A 12 10.76 18.98 0.57
N TYR A 13 10.26 18.48 -0.57
CA TYR A 13 8.96 17.83 -0.64
C TYR A 13 8.90 16.54 0.18
N LEU A 14 9.98 15.75 0.19
CA LEU A 14 10.07 14.53 0.99
C LEU A 14 9.89 14.85 2.49
N VAL A 15 10.65 15.81 3.01
CA VAL A 15 10.60 16.22 4.42
C VAL A 15 9.25 16.86 4.76
N ALA A 16 8.76 17.78 3.92
CA ALA A 16 7.47 18.43 4.13
C ALA A 16 6.31 17.41 4.18
N THR A 17 6.33 16.42 3.27
CA THR A 17 5.33 15.35 3.22
C THR A 17 5.43 14.45 4.45
N ALA A 18 6.63 14.05 4.85
CA ALA A 18 6.85 13.23 6.04
C ALA A 18 6.31 13.93 7.30
N LEU A 19 6.56 15.23 7.46
CA LEU A 19 6.05 16.03 8.58
C LEU A 19 4.52 16.12 8.57
N LEU A 20 3.92 16.39 7.41
CA LEU A 20 2.47 16.48 7.25
C LEU A 20 1.77 15.16 7.65
N PHE A 21 2.24 14.03 7.12
CA PHE A 21 1.65 12.73 7.42
C PHE A 21 1.91 12.28 8.86
N SER A 22 3.06 12.65 9.45
CA SER A 22 3.35 12.37 10.87
C SER A 22 2.41 13.13 11.80
N LEU A 23 2.17 14.42 11.54
CA LEU A 23 1.23 15.22 12.31
C LEU A 23 -0.21 14.70 12.17
N ALA A 24 -0.60 14.30 10.96
CA ALA A 24 -1.91 13.70 10.71
C ALA A 24 -2.09 12.37 11.46
N ALA A 25 -1.08 11.49 11.45
CA ALA A 25 -1.08 10.24 12.20
C ALA A 25 -1.19 10.47 13.71
N PHE A 26 -0.42 11.44 14.24
CA PHE A 26 -0.47 11.84 15.64
C PHE A 26 -1.87 12.33 16.04
N LYS A 27 -2.44 13.27 15.28
CA LYS A 27 -3.80 13.80 15.52
C LYS A 27 -4.86 12.70 15.47
N LYS A 28 -4.74 11.77 14.54
CA LYS A 28 -5.68 10.66 14.36
C LYS A 28 -5.45 9.49 15.32
N LYS A 29 -4.35 9.47 16.08
CA LYS A 29 -3.91 8.36 16.94
C LYS A 29 -3.88 7.01 16.20
N GLY A 30 -3.28 7.01 15.02
CA GLY A 30 -3.24 5.83 14.15
C GLY A 30 -2.74 6.18 12.76
N ARG A 31 -3.15 5.40 11.76
CA ARG A 31 -2.78 5.67 10.37
C ARG A 31 -3.33 7.04 9.93
N SER A 32 -2.50 7.81 9.24
CA SER A 32 -2.85 9.14 8.71
C SER A 32 -3.98 9.08 7.66
N THR A 33 -3.97 8.02 6.86
CA THR A 33 -5.03 7.62 5.91
C THR A 33 -5.38 6.15 6.15
N HIS A 34 -6.50 5.65 5.61
CA HIS A 34 -6.85 4.23 5.74
C HIS A 34 -6.97 3.77 7.20
N LYS A 35 -7.36 4.68 8.10
CA LYS A 35 -7.38 4.45 9.55
C LYS A 35 -8.34 3.31 9.89
N TYR A 36 -9.54 3.38 9.34
CA TYR A 36 -10.61 2.41 9.56
C TYR A 36 -10.49 1.27 8.57
N GLY A 37 -10.70 0.05 9.05
CA GLY A 37 -10.49 -1.13 8.24
C GLY A 37 -10.47 -2.42 9.05
N VAL A 38 -10.53 -3.53 8.31
CA VAL A 38 -10.54 -4.89 8.84
C VAL A 38 -9.42 -5.69 8.20
N GLY A 39 -8.90 -6.69 8.91
CA GLY A 39 -7.84 -7.54 8.40
C GLY A 39 -8.05 -9.01 8.75
N GLY A 40 -7.29 -9.85 8.05
CA GLY A 40 -7.30 -11.30 8.24
C GLY A 40 -5.98 -11.92 7.80
N ALA A 41 -5.74 -13.14 8.26
CA ALA A 41 -4.63 -13.98 7.82
C ALA A 41 -5.10 -15.03 6.81
N GLY A 42 -4.20 -15.50 5.96
CA GLY A 42 -4.50 -16.53 4.97
C GLY A 42 -3.28 -16.94 4.17
N THR A 43 -3.50 -17.46 2.97
CA THR A 43 -2.42 -17.87 2.06
C THR A 43 -2.65 -17.33 0.64
N LEU A 44 -1.57 -16.95 -0.03
CA LEU A 44 -1.56 -16.67 -1.46
C LEU A 44 -0.84 -17.81 -2.18
N LYS A 45 -1.54 -18.47 -3.12
CA LYS A 45 -0.94 -19.47 -4.01
C LYS A 45 -0.75 -18.86 -5.39
N VAL A 46 0.49 -18.88 -5.89
CA VAL A 46 0.77 -18.57 -7.29
C VAL A 46 0.15 -19.67 -8.16
N VAL A 47 -0.53 -19.28 -9.24
CA VAL A 47 -1.15 -20.22 -10.19
C VAL A 47 -0.14 -21.27 -10.67
N ASP A 48 -0.59 -22.51 -10.87
CA ASP A 48 0.33 -23.64 -11.15
C ASP A 48 1.06 -23.50 -12.50
N CYS A 49 0.39 -22.91 -13.50
CA CYS A 49 0.98 -22.62 -14.80
C CYS A 49 0.84 -21.12 -15.11
N PRO A 50 1.79 -20.27 -14.66
CA PRO A 50 1.77 -18.85 -14.97
C PRO A 50 1.86 -18.55 -16.47
N GLU A 51 1.05 -17.61 -16.95
CA GLU A 51 1.14 -17.08 -18.32
C GLU A 51 2.06 -15.85 -18.42
N PHE A 52 2.51 -15.32 -17.28
CA PHE A 52 3.46 -14.21 -17.21
C PHE A 52 4.91 -14.72 -17.33
N PRO A 53 5.89 -13.84 -17.67
CA PRO A 53 7.29 -14.23 -17.80
C PRO A 53 7.85 -14.90 -16.54
N GLU A 54 8.75 -15.86 -16.72
CA GLU A 54 9.38 -16.59 -15.62
C GLU A 54 10.05 -15.64 -14.62
N HIS A 55 9.84 -15.89 -13.32
CA HIS A 55 10.33 -15.02 -12.26
C HIS A 55 10.64 -15.83 -10.99
N GLU A 56 11.82 -15.63 -10.41
CA GLU A 56 12.29 -16.39 -9.23
C GLU A 56 11.36 -16.24 -8.01
N PHE A 57 10.76 -15.06 -7.85
CA PHE A 57 9.79 -14.82 -6.78
C PHE A 57 8.44 -15.51 -7.04
N TRP A 58 7.95 -15.51 -8.29
CA TRP A 58 6.59 -15.90 -8.69
C TRP A 58 6.57 -17.26 -9.38
N GLN A 59 7.19 -18.25 -8.76
CA GLN A 59 7.19 -19.62 -9.27
C GLN A 59 5.80 -20.25 -9.15
N GLY A 60 5.37 -20.99 -10.18
CA GLY A 60 4.08 -21.65 -10.21
C GLY A 60 3.88 -22.59 -9.01
N GLY A 61 2.69 -22.55 -8.41
CA GLY A 61 2.33 -23.36 -7.24
C GLY A 61 2.93 -22.90 -5.91
N LYS A 62 3.83 -21.91 -5.89
CA LYS A 62 4.43 -21.38 -4.66
C LYS A 62 3.35 -20.77 -3.75
N VAL A 63 3.45 -21.05 -2.46
CA VAL A 63 2.50 -20.55 -1.45
C VAL A 63 3.22 -19.60 -0.49
N PHE A 64 2.60 -18.45 -0.24
CA PHE A 64 3.02 -17.49 0.76
C PHE A 64 1.97 -17.41 1.87
N PRO A 65 2.36 -17.38 3.15
CA PRO A 65 1.45 -16.89 4.16
C PRO A 65 1.20 -15.40 3.94
N ILE A 66 -0.02 -14.94 4.21
CA ILE A 66 -0.38 -13.54 4.04
C ILE A 66 -1.11 -12.95 5.23
N ARG A 67 -0.94 -11.64 5.41
CA ARG A 67 -1.89 -10.77 6.11
C ARG A 67 -2.54 -9.84 5.11
N LEU A 68 -3.86 -9.82 5.04
CA LEU A 68 -4.65 -8.90 4.23
C LEU A 68 -5.28 -7.85 5.14
N ARG A 69 -5.32 -6.59 4.68
CA ARG A 69 -6.09 -5.53 5.31
C ARG A 69 -6.89 -4.73 4.28
N HIS A 70 -8.19 -4.65 4.50
CA HIS A 70 -9.07 -3.68 3.85
C HIS A 70 -9.14 -2.39 4.67
N GLY A 71 -9.33 -1.25 4.01
CA GLY A 71 -9.50 0.02 4.70
C GLY A 71 -10.20 1.08 3.86
N ALA A 72 -10.80 2.06 4.55
CA ALA A 72 -11.43 3.25 3.96
C ALA A 72 -10.46 4.43 4.03
N VAL A 73 -10.19 5.11 2.91
CA VAL A 73 -9.11 6.11 2.82
C VAL A 73 -9.35 7.29 3.76
N THR A 74 -10.58 7.79 3.79
CA THR A 74 -10.94 9.11 4.34
C THR A 74 -11.91 9.00 5.49
N PHE A 75 -13.03 8.33 5.29
CA PHE A 75 -14.18 8.36 6.20
C PHE A 75 -14.24 7.12 7.11
N GLU A 76 -14.81 7.31 8.30
CA GLU A 76 -15.08 6.22 9.24
C GLU A 76 -16.34 5.43 8.88
N ASP A 77 -17.31 6.12 8.28
CA ASP A 77 -18.60 5.55 7.91
C ASP A 77 -18.46 4.69 6.64
N ASP A 78 -18.69 3.38 6.78
CA ASP A 78 -18.66 2.45 5.66
C ASP A 78 -19.78 2.68 4.63
N ALA A 79 -20.86 3.38 5.01
CA ALA A 79 -21.91 3.79 4.07
C ALA A 79 -21.51 5.00 3.21
N ALA A 80 -20.43 5.71 3.56
CA ALA A 80 -19.95 6.84 2.78
C ALA A 80 -19.29 6.39 1.46
N MET A 81 -19.44 7.22 0.43
CA MET A 81 -18.68 7.10 -0.80
C MET A 81 -17.20 7.40 -0.50
N ASP A 82 -16.36 6.37 -0.56
CA ASP A 82 -14.93 6.47 -0.29
C ASP A 82 -14.16 5.47 -1.14
N LEU A 83 -12.88 5.78 -1.35
CA LEU A 83 -11.92 4.84 -1.92
C LEU A 83 -11.68 3.71 -0.90
N ARG A 84 -11.60 2.47 -1.39
CA ARG A 84 -11.34 1.28 -0.56
C ARG A 84 -10.00 0.69 -0.90
N SER A 85 -9.27 0.21 0.10
CA SER A 85 -7.97 -0.41 -0.09
C SER A 85 -8.01 -1.93 0.06
N ALA A 86 -7.02 -2.58 -0.54
CA ALA A 86 -6.64 -3.95 -0.26
C ALA A 86 -5.11 -4.00 -0.18
N SER A 87 -4.59 -4.24 1.01
CA SER A 87 -3.15 -4.30 1.27
C SER A 87 -2.75 -5.71 1.69
N LEU A 88 -1.88 -6.34 0.90
CA LEU A 88 -1.36 -7.68 1.13
C LEU A 88 0.07 -7.59 1.66
N LYS A 89 0.37 -8.38 2.67
CA LYS A 89 1.70 -8.65 3.19
C LYS A 89 2.00 -10.12 2.98
N LEU A 90 3.08 -10.47 2.28
CA LEU A 90 3.46 -11.88 2.01
C LEU A 90 4.33 -12.46 3.14
N SER A 91 3.86 -12.29 4.37
CA SER A 91 4.54 -12.72 5.59
C SER A 91 3.58 -12.82 6.77
N GLU A 92 3.89 -13.68 7.73
CA GLU A 92 3.22 -13.73 9.04
C GLU A 92 3.89 -12.82 10.07
N HIS A 93 5.10 -12.32 9.79
CA HIS A 93 5.82 -11.42 10.68
C HIS A 93 5.19 -10.03 10.71
N GLU A 94 5.36 -9.32 11.82
CA GLU A 94 4.72 -8.01 12.01
C GLU A 94 5.34 -6.92 11.11
N GLU A 95 6.67 -6.91 11.01
CA GLU A 95 7.42 -5.86 10.32
C GLU A 95 8.03 -6.34 9.00
N GLU A 96 8.59 -7.55 9.02
CA GLU A 96 9.32 -8.10 7.88
C GLU A 96 8.39 -8.74 6.86
N SER A 97 8.57 -8.38 5.60
CA SER A 97 7.83 -8.93 4.48
C SER A 97 8.72 -8.98 3.24
N PRO A 98 8.76 -10.10 2.51
CA PRO A 98 9.49 -10.16 1.25
C PRO A 98 8.82 -9.29 0.17
N LEU A 99 7.52 -9.05 0.30
CA LEU A 99 6.76 -8.17 -0.58
C LEU A 99 5.45 -7.72 0.09
N ASP A 100 5.19 -6.42 0.05
CA ASP A 100 3.88 -5.84 0.34
C ASP A 100 3.26 -5.27 -0.94
N ILE A 101 2.00 -5.62 -1.21
CA ILE A 101 1.23 -5.10 -2.34
C ILE A 101 0.11 -4.21 -1.79
N ILE A 102 0.21 -2.90 -2.02
CA ILE A 102 -0.72 -1.89 -1.48
C ILE A 102 -1.58 -1.35 -2.63
N MET A 103 -2.86 -1.68 -2.62
CA MET A 103 -3.80 -1.33 -3.71
C MET A 103 -4.97 -0.51 -3.18
N ASN A 104 -5.54 0.29 -4.08
CA ASN A 104 -6.82 0.99 -3.90
C ASN A 104 -7.78 0.65 -5.04
N THR A 105 -9.07 0.83 -4.79
CA THR A 105 -10.11 0.77 -5.83
C THR A 105 -9.88 1.83 -6.91
N GLY A 106 -10.16 1.47 -8.15
CA GLY A 106 -9.99 2.33 -9.32
C GLY A 106 -8.86 1.84 -10.22
N PRO A 107 -9.02 1.90 -11.56
CA PRO A 107 -8.01 1.41 -12.50
C PRO A 107 -6.78 2.33 -12.61
N ARG A 108 -6.89 3.56 -12.10
CA ARG A 108 -5.88 4.61 -12.16
C ARG A 108 -5.92 5.41 -10.87
N ASN A 109 -4.80 6.04 -10.52
CA ASN A 109 -4.77 6.96 -9.41
C ASN A 109 -5.33 8.33 -9.85
N LEU A 110 -5.68 9.17 -8.87
CA LEU A 110 -6.21 10.52 -9.13
C LEU A 110 -5.19 11.47 -9.76
N SER A 111 -3.89 11.16 -9.72
CA SER A 111 -2.82 11.97 -10.29
C SER A 111 -2.47 11.62 -11.75
N THR A 112 -3.05 10.54 -12.29
CA THR A 112 -2.77 10.06 -13.66
C THR A 112 -3.92 10.36 -14.63
N TYR A 113 -4.67 11.45 -14.41
CA TYR A 113 -5.60 11.96 -15.41
C TYR A 113 -4.82 12.80 -16.44
N GLU A 114 -4.18 12.12 -17.38
CA GLU A 114 -3.78 12.62 -18.69
C GLU A 114 -4.38 11.71 -19.77
#